data_AF-A0A258CUX0-F1
#
_entry.id   AF-A0A258CUX0-F1
#
_cell.length_a   1.000
_cell.length_b   1.000
_cell.length_c   1.000
_cell.angle_alpha   90.00
_cell.angle_beta   90.00
_cell.angle_gamma   90.00
#
_symmetry.space_group_name_H-M   'P 1'
#
loop_
_entity.id
_entity.type
_entity.pdbx_description
1 polymer ?
#
loop_
_entity_poly.entity_id
_entity_poly.type
_entity_poly.pdbx_seq_one_letter_code
_entity_poly.pdbx_strand_id
1 'polypeptide(L)'
;MTPSVPDILVGNFLCMAEPGPPEQQGEFMAGKVAVVALLSLLAAQEAERGAAARVTENAAIREILIEAAADYGLEGGWPADPVELTISGLDRVNATLRQALISLHEAAEARVDTGRHDRILRLYARMAELRRLDLPPLPGR
;
A
#
# COMPACT_ATOMS: atom_id res chain seq x y z
N MET A 1 -8.89 9.57 4.81
CA MET A 1 -7.46 9.40 5.08
C MET A 1 -7.22 7.95 5.46
N THR A 2 -6.22 7.31 4.87
CA THR A 2 -5.79 5.96 5.27
C THR A 2 -4.75 6.11 6.38
N PRO A 3 -4.95 5.50 7.57
CA PRO A 3 -4.02 5.65 8.69
C PRO A 3 -2.64 5.07 8.35
N SER A 4 -1.58 5.72 8.80
CA SER A 4 -0.21 5.23 8.66
C SER A 4 0.10 4.15 9.71
N VAL A 5 1.18 3.38 9.51
CA VAL A 5 1.63 2.39 10.51
C VAL A 5 1.87 3.03 11.89
N PRO A 6 2.56 4.19 12.00
CA PRO A 6 2.65 4.90 13.27
C PRO A 6 1.29 5.22 13.89
N ASP A 7 0.31 5.68 13.11
CA ASP A 7 -1.03 5.99 13.62
C ASP A 7 -1.71 4.75 14.21
N ILE A 8 -1.57 3.60 13.54
CA ILE A 8 -2.12 2.31 14.00
C ILE A 8 -1.45 1.88 15.31
N LEU A 9 -0.12 1.97 15.40
CA LEU A 9 0.63 1.54 16.59
C LEU A 9 0.35 2.44 17.79
N VAL A 10 0.24 3.76 17.59
CA VAL A 10 -0.19 4.70 18.64
C VAL A 10 -1.63 4.41 19.06
N GLY A 11 -2.53 4.15 18.12
CA GLY A 11 -3.91 3.76 18.40
C GLY A 11 -4.01 2.47 19.23
N ASN A 12 -3.19 1.47 18.92
CA ASN A 12 -3.09 0.23 19.71
C ASN A 12 -2.67 0.51 21.16
N PHE A 13 -1.66 1.38 21.36
CA PHE A 13 -1.21 1.77 22.69
C PHE A 13 -2.32 2.47 23.48
N LEU A 14 -2.98 3.47 22.89
CA LEU A 14 -4.06 4.21 23.54
C LEU A 14 -5.23 3.28 23.89
N CYS A 15 -5.58 2.37 22.97
CA CYS A 15 -6.60 1.36 23.22
C CYS A 15 -6.27 0.50 24.44
N MET A 16 -5.02 0.09 24.63
CA MET A 16 -4.61 -0.70 25.79
C MET A 16 -4.51 0.10 27.10
N ALA A 17 -4.28 1.41 27.01
CA ALA A 17 -4.19 2.29 28.18
C ALA A 17 -5.55 2.51 28.86
N GLU A 18 -6.66 2.43 28.11
CA GLU A 18 -8.01 2.59 28.65
C GLU A 18 -8.58 1.25 29.16
N PRO A 19 -8.94 1.14 30.46
CA PRO A 19 -9.54 -0.08 30.98
C PRO A 19 -10.94 -0.30 30.40
N GLY A 20 -11.29 -1.57 30.15
CA GLY A 20 -12.65 -1.94 29.78
C GLY A 20 -13.65 -1.81 30.94
N PRO A 21 -14.95 -1.86 30.67
CA PRO A 21 -15.99 -1.89 31.70
C PRO A 21 -15.73 -3.02 32.72
N PRO A 22 -15.86 -2.78 34.03
CA PRO A 22 -15.57 -3.76 35.07
C PRO A 22 -16.25 -5.12 34.86
N GLU A 23 -17.49 -5.08 34.38
CA GLU A 23 -18.34 -6.25 34.10
C GLU A 23 -17.88 -7.11 32.92
N GLN A 24 -17.01 -6.60 32.04
CA GLN A 24 -16.60 -7.26 30.79
C GLN A 24 -15.09 -7.52 30.72
N GLN A 25 -14.35 -7.34 31.83
CA GLN A 25 -12.89 -7.36 31.79
C GLN A 25 -12.24 -8.65 31.29
N GLY A 26 -12.92 -9.81 31.34
CA GLY A 26 -12.39 -11.05 30.77
C GLY A 26 -12.42 -11.05 29.24
N GLU A 27 -13.61 -11.24 28.68
CA GLU A 27 -13.81 -11.42 27.23
C GLU A 27 -13.44 -10.17 26.41
N PHE A 28 -13.77 -8.97 26.91
CA PHE A 28 -13.47 -7.73 26.20
C PHE A 28 -11.96 -7.46 26.13
N MET A 29 -11.22 -7.70 27.22
CA MET A 29 -9.77 -7.53 27.22
C MET A 29 -9.08 -8.59 26.35
N ALA A 30 -9.56 -9.84 26.37
CA ALA A 30 -9.06 -10.87 25.45
C ALA A 30 -9.24 -10.44 23.98
N GLY A 31 -10.41 -9.89 23.63
CA GLY A 31 -10.69 -9.33 22.31
C GLY A 31 -9.76 -8.17 21.95
N LYS A 32 -9.57 -7.19 22.85
CA LYS A 32 -8.65 -6.07 22.65
C LYS A 32 -7.23 -6.54 22.40
N VAL A 33 -6.73 -7.45 23.23
CA VAL A 33 -5.38 -8.03 23.09
C VAL A 33 -5.23 -8.75 21.75
N ALA A 34 -6.22 -9.54 21.33
CA ALA A 34 -6.18 -10.26 20.07
C ALA A 34 -6.08 -9.31 18.86
N VAL A 35 -6.88 -8.24 18.84
CA VAL A 35 -6.84 -7.22 17.76
C VAL A 35 -5.51 -6.46 17.76
N VAL A 36 -5.03 -6.04 18.93
CA VAL A 36 -3.74 -5.34 19.06
C VAL A 36 -2.59 -6.24 18.61
N ALA A 37 -2.59 -7.52 18.99
CA ALA A 37 -1.58 -8.48 18.56
C ALA A 37 -1.59 -8.68 17.04
N LEU A 38 -2.77 -8.84 16.43
CA LEU A 38 -2.93 -8.95 14.98
C LEU A 38 -2.39 -7.71 14.26
N LEU A 39 -2.83 -6.51 14.65
CA LEU A 39 -2.39 -5.26 14.02
C LEU A 39 -0.89 -5.02 14.19
N SER A 40 -0.31 -5.42 15.32
CA SER A 40 1.14 -5.33 15.56
C SER A 40 1.93 -6.26 14.65
N LEU A 41 1.43 -7.47 14.38
CA LEU A 41 2.04 -8.38 13.41
C LEU A 41 1.97 -7.84 11.98
N LEU A 42 0.83 -7.27 11.57
CA LEU A 42 0.67 -6.66 10.25
C LEU A 42 1.59 -5.43 10.09
N ALA A 43 1.70 -4.61 11.13
CA ALA A 43 2.61 -3.47 11.17
C ALA A 43 4.08 -3.91 11.05
N ALA A 44 4.46 -5.02 11.69
CA ALA A 44 5.82 -5.58 11.57
C ALA A 44 6.14 -6.01 10.13
N GLN A 45 5.19 -6.65 9.44
CA GLN A 45 5.37 -7.02 8.02
C GLN A 45 5.56 -5.79 7.12
N GLU A 46 4.78 -4.73 7.36
CA GLU A 46 4.87 -3.47 6.62
C GLU A 46 6.18 -2.73 6.92
N ALA A 47 6.68 -2.79 8.16
CA ALA A 47 7.97 -2.21 8.53
C ALA A 47 9.14 -2.90 7.81
N GLU A 48 9.09 -4.23 7.69
CA GLU A 48 10.15 -5.02 7.05
C GLU A 48 10.17 -4.88 5.52
N ARG A 49 8.98 -4.94 4.89
CA ARG A 49 8.86 -5.07 3.42
C ARG A 49 8.30 -3.84 2.71
N GLY A 50 7.62 -2.94 3.45
CA GLY A 50 6.77 -1.91 2.86
C GLY A 50 7.52 -0.89 2.02
N ALA A 51 8.76 -0.52 2.40
CA ALA A 51 9.60 0.40 1.62
C ALA A 51 10.10 -0.25 0.32
N ALA A 52 10.64 -1.47 0.39
CA ALA A 52 11.13 -2.19 -0.77
C ALA A 52 10.02 -2.47 -1.80
N ALA A 53 8.81 -2.81 -1.33
CA ALA A 53 7.64 -3.00 -2.18
C ALA A 53 7.30 -1.71 -2.95
N ARG A 54 7.33 -0.54 -2.29
CA ARG A 54 7.02 0.75 -2.93
C ARG A 54 8.09 1.23 -3.89
N VAL A 55 9.37 1.03 -3.58
CA VAL A 55 10.46 1.30 -4.54
C VAL A 55 10.29 0.47 -5.80
N THR A 56 10.02 -0.84 -5.63
CA THR A 56 9.77 -1.76 -6.75
C THR A 56 8.57 -1.32 -7.59
N GLU A 57 7.47 -0.96 -6.91
CA GLU A 57 6.25 -0.48 -7.55
C GLU A 57 6.47 0.84 -8.31
N ASN A 58 7.08 1.84 -7.68
CA ASN A 58 7.35 3.13 -8.29
C ASN A 58 8.25 3.00 -9.52
N ALA A 59 9.27 2.15 -9.46
CA ALA A 59 10.14 1.87 -10.59
C ALA A 59 9.37 1.24 -11.77
N ALA A 60 8.53 0.23 -11.49
CA ALA A 60 7.75 -0.45 -12.53
C ALA A 60 6.70 0.47 -13.18
N ILE A 61 6.07 1.37 -12.41
CA ILE A 61 5.14 2.35 -12.97
C ILE A 61 5.90 3.33 -13.86
N ARG A 62 7.03 3.88 -13.39
CA ARG A 62 7.86 4.81 -14.18
C ARG A 62 8.30 4.19 -15.50
N GLU A 63 8.75 2.93 -15.48
CA GLU A 63 9.15 2.20 -16.68
C GLU A 63 8.04 2.18 -17.73
N ILE A 64 6.82 1.78 -17.35
CA ILE A 64 5.66 1.76 -18.26
C ILE A 64 5.34 3.17 -18.78
N LEU A 65 5.38 4.19 -17.93
CA LEU A 65 5.10 5.56 -18.33
C LEU A 65 6.16 6.13 -19.29
N ILE A 66 7.44 5.80 -19.09
CA ILE A 66 8.54 6.23 -19.96
C ILE A 66 8.41 5.56 -21.33
N GLU A 67 8.18 4.25 -21.38
CA GLU A 67 7.95 3.53 -22.63
C GLU A 67 6.74 4.08 -23.40
N ALA A 68 5.68 4.45 -22.67
CA ALA A 68 4.45 4.99 -23.23
C ALA A 68 4.57 6.44 -23.72
N ALA A 69 5.60 7.18 -23.31
CA ALA A 69 5.59 8.63 -23.39
C ALA A 69 5.48 9.13 -24.83
N ALA A 70 6.24 8.54 -25.76
CA ALA A 70 6.22 8.93 -27.17
C ALA A 70 4.88 8.59 -27.84
N ASP A 71 4.37 7.38 -27.64
CA ASP A 71 3.14 6.91 -28.30
C ASP A 71 1.89 7.68 -27.85
N TYR A 72 1.86 8.09 -26.57
CA TYR A 72 0.71 8.74 -25.94
C TYR A 72 0.87 10.25 -25.78
N GLY A 73 2.03 10.81 -26.15
CA GLY A 73 2.32 12.23 -25.98
C GLY A 73 2.35 12.66 -24.50
N LEU A 74 2.83 11.77 -23.62
CA LEU A 74 2.93 12.09 -22.19
C LEU A 74 4.12 13.03 -21.97
N GLU A 75 3.90 14.10 -21.22
CA GLU A 75 4.99 14.95 -20.77
C GLU A 75 5.87 14.16 -19.78
N GLY A 76 7.14 13.96 -20.15
CA GLY A 76 8.11 13.30 -19.28
C GLY A 76 8.43 14.13 -18.02
N GLY A 77 9.05 13.49 -17.03
CA GLY A 77 9.39 14.15 -15.75
C GLY A 77 8.76 13.48 -14.52
N TRP A 78 8.52 12.18 -14.58
CA TRP A 78 7.98 11.42 -13.47
C TRP A 78 8.86 11.53 -12.22
N PRO A 79 8.29 11.75 -11.03
CA PRO A 79 9.06 11.97 -9.83
C PRO A 79 9.98 10.77 -9.51
N ALA A 80 11.25 11.08 -9.25
CA ALA A 80 12.18 10.13 -8.68
C ALA A 80 11.76 9.79 -7.24
N ASP A 81 12.26 8.67 -6.72
CA ASP A 81 12.07 8.35 -5.31
C ASP A 81 12.81 9.38 -4.44
N PRO A 82 12.30 9.67 -3.23
CA PRO A 82 12.95 10.59 -2.31
C PRO A 82 14.33 10.06 -1.88
N VAL A 83 15.22 10.98 -1.46
CA VAL A 83 16.53 10.61 -0.88
C VAL A 83 16.34 9.71 0.35
N GLU A 84 15.39 10.06 1.20
CA GLU A 84 15.00 9.24 2.35
C GLU A 84 13.82 8.33 1.98
N LEU A 85 14.06 7.03 1.98
CA LEU A 85 13.09 6.00 1.58
C LEU A 85 12.06 5.68 2.68
N THR A 86 11.50 6.72 3.29
CA THR A 86 10.39 6.57 4.22
C THR A 86 9.13 6.12 3.48
N ILE A 87 8.30 5.29 4.12
CA ILE A 87 7.05 4.79 3.54
C ILE A 87 6.16 5.95 3.06
N SER A 88 6.04 7.01 3.86
CA SER A 88 5.23 8.20 3.51
C SER A 88 5.82 9.04 2.37
N GLY A 89 7.14 9.11 2.25
CA GLY A 89 7.81 9.73 1.10
C GLY A 89 7.54 8.95 -0.18
N LEU A 90 7.69 7.62 -0.11
CA LEU A 90 7.44 6.72 -1.22
C LEU A 90 5.97 6.70 -1.64
N ASP A 91 5.02 6.73 -0.70
CA ASP A 91 3.58 6.79 -0.98
C ASP A 91 3.18 8.09 -1.71
N ARG A 92 3.84 9.21 -1.42
CA ARG A 92 3.60 10.48 -2.14
C ARG A 92 4.04 10.38 -3.61
N VAL A 93 5.22 9.82 -3.87
CA VAL A 93 5.69 9.56 -5.24
C VAL A 93 4.75 8.57 -5.94
N ASN A 94 4.37 7.51 -5.25
CA ASN A 94 3.47 6.49 -5.75
C ASN A 94 2.10 7.05 -6.16
N ALA A 95 1.51 7.95 -5.35
CA ALA A 95 0.24 8.59 -5.66
C ALA A 95 0.28 9.35 -6.99
N THR A 96 1.34 10.13 -7.21
CA THR A 96 1.55 10.85 -8.49
C THR A 96 1.70 9.89 -9.66
N LEU A 97 2.50 8.83 -9.49
CA LEU A 97 2.73 7.83 -10.53
C LEU A 97 1.47 7.03 -10.87
N ARG A 98 0.68 6.65 -9.86
CA ARG A 98 -0.59 5.94 -10.06
C ARG A 98 -1.61 6.81 -10.79
N GLN A 99 -1.69 8.10 -10.50
CA GLN A 99 -2.57 9.01 -11.23
C GLN A 99 -2.20 9.06 -12.72
N ALA A 100 -0.91 9.16 -13.04
CA ALA A 100 -0.44 9.12 -14.42
C ALA A 100 -0.72 7.75 -15.09
N LEU A 101 -0.55 6.65 -14.36
CA LEU A 101 -0.83 5.31 -14.86
C LEU A 101 -2.32 5.10 -15.17
N ILE A 102 -3.22 5.63 -14.33
CA ILE A 102 -4.67 5.61 -14.57
C ILE A 102 -5.00 6.35 -15.87
N SER A 103 -4.47 7.57 -16.04
CA SER A 103 -4.69 8.34 -17.27
C SER A 103 -4.12 7.66 -18.52
N LEU A 104 -2.97 6.98 -18.41
CA LEU A 104 -2.45 6.15 -19.49
C LEU A 104 -3.37 4.95 -19.78
N HIS A 105 -3.91 4.31 -18.75
CA HIS A 105 -4.79 3.15 -18.91
C HIS A 105 -6.09 3.54 -19.62
N GLU A 106 -6.72 4.64 -19.20
CA GLU A 106 -7.89 5.22 -19.86
C GLU A 106 -7.63 5.53 -21.34
N ALA A 107 -6.46 6.11 -21.65
CA ALA A 107 -6.06 6.40 -23.02
C ALA A 107 -5.82 5.14 -23.86
N ALA A 108 -5.23 4.09 -23.26
CA ALA A 108 -5.02 2.81 -23.92
C ALA A 108 -6.36 2.12 -24.26
N GLU A 109 -7.32 2.18 -23.33
CA GLU A 109 -8.68 1.67 -23.56
C GLU A 109 -9.38 2.45 -24.68
N ALA A 110 -9.30 3.78 -24.68
CA ALA A 110 -9.90 4.61 -25.71
C ALA A 110 -9.32 4.35 -27.11
N ARG A 111 -8.03 3.99 -27.20
CA ARG A 111 -7.35 3.64 -28.45
C ARG A 111 -7.48 2.16 -28.83
N VAL A 112 -8.10 1.35 -27.98
CA VAL A 112 -8.18 -0.12 -28.13
C VAL A 112 -6.77 -0.75 -28.21
N ASP A 113 -5.80 -0.18 -27.49
CA ASP A 113 -4.44 -0.71 -27.36
C ASP A 113 -4.45 -1.84 -26.31
N THR A 114 -4.83 -3.03 -26.76
CA THR A 114 -4.94 -4.22 -25.91
C THR A 114 -3.60 -4.65 -25.31
N GLY A 115 -2.50 -4.46 -26.05
CA GLY A 115 -1.16 -4.79 -25.58
C GLY A 115 -0.75 -3.96 -24.36
N ARG A 116 -1.03 -2.64 -24.39
CA ARG A 116 -0.78 -1.75 -23.26
C ARG A 116 -1.75 -1.99 -22.11
N HIS A 117 -3.03 -2.15 -22.41
CA HIS A 117 -4.07 -2.46 -21.41
C HIS A 117 -3.69 -3.70 -20.59
N ASP A 118 -3.38 -4.82 -21.25
CA ASP A 118 -3.02 -6.07 -20.57
C ASP A 118 -1.73 -5.94 -19.74
N ARG A 119 -0.76 -5.15 -20.22
CA ARG A 119 0.48 -4.89 -19.46
C ARG A 119 0.20 -4.11 -18.18
N ILE A 120 -0.68 -3.12 -18.23
CA ILE A 120 -1.09 -2.35 -17.04
C ILE A 120 -1.87 -3.24 -16.06
N LEU A 121 -2.79 -4.08 -16.54
CA LEU A 121 -3.50 -5.03 -15.67
C LEU A 121 -2.55 -6.02 -14.97
N ARG A 122 -1.55 -6.54 -15.69
CA ARG A 122 -0.50 -7.39 -15.08
C ARG A 122 0.30 -6.63 -14.02
N LEU A 123 0.59 -5.35 -14.25
CA LEU A 123 1.23 -4.52 -13.25
C LEU A 123 0.35 -4.36 -12.01
N TYR A 124 -0.96 -4.09 -12.14
CA TYR A 124 -1.86 -4.00 -11.00
C TYR A 124 -1.91 -5.29 -10.17
N ALA A 125 -1.96 -6.45 -10.82
CA ALA A 125 -1.89 -7.74 -10.13
C ALA A 125 -0.57 -7.88 -9.36
N ARG A 126 0.56 -7.50 -9.97
CA ARG A 126 1.87 -7.53 -9.31
C ARG A 126 1.95 -6.57 -8.13
N MET A 127 1.40 -5.36 -8.25
CA MET A 127 1.35 -4.39 -7.16
C MET A 127 0.53 -4.91 -5.98
N ALA A 128 -0.59 -5.58 -6.24
CA ALA A 128 -1.40 -6.21 -5.19
C ALA A 128 -0.60 -7.30 -4.47
N GLU A 129 0.12 -8.16 -5.20
CA GLU A 129 0.96 -9.22 -4.61
C GLU A 129 2.10 -8.66 -3.77
N LEU A 130 2.80 -7.62 -4.26
CA LEU A 130 3.90 -6.97 -3.53
C LEU A 130 3.45 -6.39 -2.19
N ARG A 131 2.18 -5.96 -2.09
CA ARG A 131 1.61 -5.33 -0.90
C ARG A 131 0.77 -6.30 -0.07
N ARG A 132 0.82 -7.61 -0.37
CA ARG A 132 0.07 -8.60 0.41
C ARG A 132 0.65 -8.72 1.82
N LEU A 133 -0.21 -8.51 2.79
CA LEU A 133 0.03 -8.84 4.19
C LEU A 133 -0.54 -10.22 4.48
N ASP A 134 0.27 -11.06 5.12
CA ASP A 134 -0.13 -12.42 5.44
C ASP A 134 -0.83 -12.43 6.79
N LEU A 135 -2.10 -12.83 6.80
CA LEU A 135 -2.87 -12.95 8.03
C LEU A 135 -2.39 -14.19 8.80
N PRO A 136 -2.07 -14.07 10.10
CA PRO A 136 -1.83 -15.23 10.94
C PRO A 136 -3.12 -16.05 11.05
N PRO A 137 -3.05 -17.34 11.40
CA PRO A 137 -4.24 -18.10 11.77
C PRO A 137 -4.93 -17.35 12.92
N LEU A 138 -6.18 -16.95 12.70
CA LEU A 138 -6.97 -16.32 13.76
C LEU A 138 -7.18 -17.37 14.86
N PRO A 139 -7.00 -17.01 16.15
CA PRO A 139 -7.29 -17.93 17.23
C PRO A 139 -8.74 -18.43 17.07
N GLY A 140 -8.87 -19.75 16.96
CA GLY A 140 -10.16 -20.42 16.79
C GLY A 140 -11.11 -20.05 17.92
N ARG A 141 -12.38 -19.88 17.57
CA ARG A 141 -13.50 -19.70 18.51
C ARG A 141 -13.52 -20.77 19.60
#